data_AF-A0A167LK92-F1
#
_entry.id   AF-A0A167LK92-F1
#
_cell.length_a   1.000
_cell.length_b   1.000
_cell.length_c   1.000
_cell.angle_alpha   90.00
_cell.angle_beta   90.00
_cell.angle_gamma   90.00
#
_symmetry.space_group_name_H-M   'P 1'
#
loop_
_entity.id
_entity.type
_entity.pdbx_description
1 polymer ?
#
loop_
_entity_poly.entity_id
_entity_poly.type
_entity_poly.pdbx_seq_one_letter_code
_entity_poly.pdbx_strand_id
1 'polypeptide(L)'
;MAPDSYPRKSWRSKASEINHGTVFWHAAQEGLLLPGHLVHAGVHGRVSSTDDFHTDESLGFLRISVEDMDDKGHEAIIDKIYTTIGPDVPVYVSIDIDVLDPAFAPGTGAPETGGWTSHIVEVSPAYDSAGGDTAFAAANLAYEAISRMVLYGKDKKKGKEAQSRQDAKVEL
;
A
#
# COMPACT_ATOMS: atom_id res chain seq x y z
N MET A 1 -9.93 -5.41 8.44
CA MET A 1 -10.66 -6.54 9.10
C MET A 1 -11.14 -6.16 10.50
N ALA A 2 -12.34 -6.59 10.90
CA ALA A 2 -12.82 -6.42 12.27
C ALA A 2 -12.11 -7.39 13.25
N PRO A 3 -12.10 -7.13 14.56
CA PRO A 3 -11.38 -7.97 15.52
C PRO A 3 -11.72 -9.46 15.45
N ASP A 4 -12.97 -9.82 15.18
CA ASP A 4 -13.39 -11.23 15.15
C ASP A 4 -13.07 -11.98 13.85
N SER A 5 -12.67 -11.26 12.79
CA SER A 5 -12.15 -11.86 11.55
C SER A 5 -10.72 -12.40 11.72
N TYR A 6 -9.95 -11.85 12.68
CA TYR A 6 -8.60 -12.33 12.95
C TYR A 6 -8.64 -13.61 13.82
N PRO A 7 -7.75 -14.61 13.61
CA PRO A 7 -7.77 -15.87 14.36
C PRO A 7 -7.36 -15.69 15.83
N ARG A 8 -8.30 -15.24 16.66
CA ARG A 8 -8.16 -14.99 18.11
C ARG A 8 -8.99 -15.94 18.99
N LYS A 9 -9.61 -16.96 18.38
CA LYS A 9 -10.73 -17.72 18.96
C LYS A 9 -10.40 -18.38 20.31
N SER A 10 -9.13 -18.68 20.59
CA SER A 10 -8.68 -19.34 21.82
C SER A 10 -8.40 -18.40 23.00
N TRP A 11 -8.19 -17.09 22.78
CA TRP A 11 -7.74 -16.16 23.84
C TRP A 11 -8.42 -14.79 23.73
N ARG A 12 -9.75 -14.74 23.93
CA ARG A 12 -10.54 -13.51 23.83
C ARG A 12 -10.29 -12.58 25.02
N SER A 13 -9.77 -11.39 24.75
CA SER A 13 -9.68 -10.26 25.70
C SER A 13 -9.78 -8.93 24.96
N LYS A 14 -10.11 -7.83 25.65
CA LYS A 14 -10.04 -6.48 25.07
C LYS A 14 -8.66 -6.17 24.48
N ALA A 15 -7.60 -6.61 25.16
CA ALA A 15 -6.24 -6.45 24.67
C ALA A 15 -6.02 -7.18 23.33
N SER A 16 -6.58 -8.39 23.17
CA SER A 16 -6.45 -9.14 21.93
C SER A 16 -7.20 -8.53 20.73
N GLU A 17 -8.12 -7.59 20.95
CA GLU A 17 -8.81 -6.87 19.86
C GLU A 17 -7.87 -5.92 19.11
N ILE A 18 -6.75 -5.55 19.73
CA ILE A 18 -5.70 -4.76 19.12
C ILE A 18 -4.60 -5.73 18.66
N ASN A 19 -4.52 -5.93 17.35
CA ASN A 19 -3.51 -6.72 16.69
C ASN A 19 -3.21 -6.16 15.29
N HIS A 20 -2.16 -6.68 14.64
CA HIS A 20 -1.69 -6.17 13.36
C HIS A 20 -2.75 -6.20 12.23
N GLY A 21 -3.69 -7.15 12.25
CA GLY A 21 -4.80 -7.21 11.27
C GLY A 21 -5.97 -6.28 11.54
N THR A 22 -5.99 -5.56 12.67
CA THR A 22 -7.13 -4.71 13.09
C THR A 22 -6.85 -3.21 13.05
N VAL A 23 -5.62 -2.79 12.70
CA VAL A 23 -5.18 -1.39 12.80
C VAL A 23 -6.09 -0.44 12.04
N PHE A 24 -6.43 -0.75 10.78
CA PHE A 24 -7.33 0.10 9.98
C PHE A 24 -8.79 0.06 10.42
N TRP A 25 -9.22 -1.02 11.08
CA TRP A 25 -10.57 -1.06 11.66
C TRP A 25 -10.68 -0.06 12.81
N HIS A 26 -9.72 -0.05 13.74
CA HIS A 26 -9.69 0.92 14.84
C HIS A 26 -9.55 2.36 14.31
N ALA A 27 -8.67 2.59 13.33
CA ALA A 27 -8.51 3.91 12.71
C ALA A 27 -9.83 4.41 12.08
N ALA A 28 -10.61 3.52 11.47
CA ALA A 28 -11.92 3.86 10.94
C ALA A 28 -12.93 4.21 12.06
N GLN A 29 -12.96 3.42 13.15
CA GLN A 29 -13.84 3.68 14.29
C GLN A 29 -13.50 5.01 15.00
N GLU A 30 -12.23 5.40 15.00
CA GLU A 30 -11.75 6.65 15.59
C GLU A 30 -11.90 7.86 14.65
N GLY A 31 -12.39 7.67 13.42
CA GLY A 31 -12.57 8.75 12.45
C GLY A 31 -11.27 9.31 11.89
N LEU A 32 -10.19 8.52 11.89
CA LEU A 32 -8.87 8.91 11.40
C LEU A 32 -8.68 8.69 9.89
N LEU A 33 -9.66 8.05 9.25
CA LEU A 33 -9.64 7.76 7.82
C LEU A 33 -10.59 8.71 7.08
N LEU A 34 -10.22 9.08 5.86
CA LEU A 34 -11.04 9.92 4.98
C LEU A 34 -11.84 9.02 4.01
N PRO A 35 -13.16 8.82 4.20
CA PRO A 35 -13.93 7.89 3.37
C PRO A 35 -13.93 8.30 1.90
N GLY A 36 -13.85 7.31 1.00
CA GLY A 36 -13.80 7.54 -0.45
C GLY A 36 -12.40 7.80 -1.00
N HIS A 37 -11.39 7.96 -0.14
CA HIS A 37 -9.99 8.22 -0.50
C HIS A 37 -9.04 7.13 0.02
N LEU A 38 -9.56 5.93 0.26
CA LEU A 38 -8.85 4.82 0.89
C LEU A 38 -8.69 3.68 -0.11
N VAL A 39 -7.51 3.06 -0.14
CA VAL A 39 -7.23 1.93 -1.04
C VAL A 39 -6.44 0.85 -0.32
N HIS A 40 -6.89 -0.40 -0.45
CA HIS A 40 -6.08 -1.59 -0.23
C HIS A 40 -5.80 -2.24 -1.58
N ALA A 41 -4.51 -2.38 -1.91
CA ALA A 41 -4.07 -2.93 -3.19
C ALA A 41 -3.20 -4.16 -2.99
N GLY A 42 -3.35 -5.13 -3.89
CA GLY A 42 -2.70 -6.44 -3.78
C GLY A 42 -3.37 -7.35 -2.76
N VAL A 43 -4.69 -7.25 -2.57
CA VAL A 43 -5.39 -8.10 -1.59
C VAL A 43 -5.57 -9.51 -2.14
N HIS A 44 -4.97 -10.50 -1.47
CA HIS A 44 -5.05 -11.93 -1.80
C HIS A 44 -5.02 -12.82 -0.55
N GLY A 45 -4.96 -14.13 -0.75
CA GLY A 45 -4.89 -15.12 0.33
C GLY A 45 -6.26 -15.58 0.82
N ARG A 46 -6.24 -16.40 1.88
CA ARG A 46 -7.47 -17.02 2.40
C ARG A 46 -8.27 -16.01 3.22
N VAL A 47 -9.56 -15.91 2.91
CA VAL A 47 -10.50 -15.19 3.77
C VAL A 47 -10.97 -16.07 4.92
N SER A 48 -11.26 -15.46 6.07
CA SER A 48 -11.85 -16.14 7.22
C SER A 48 -13.35 -16.40 7.01
N SER A 49 -14.01 -15.53 6.24
CA SER A 49 -15.39 -15.64 5.77
C SER A 49 -15.64 -14.72 4.56
N THR A 50 -16.79 -14.86 3.91
CA THR A 50 -17.22 -13.91 2.86
C THR A 50 -17.44 -12.49 3.40
N ASP A 51 -17.71 -12.34 4.70
CA ASP A 51 -17.95 -11.05 5.33
C ASP A 51 -16.68 -10.17 5.40
N ASP A 52 -15.51 -10.77 5.25
CA ASP A 52 -14.24 -10.03 5.20
C ASP A 52 -14.18 -9.12 3.96
N PHE A 53 -14.80 -9.51 2.85
CA PHE A 53 -14.90 -8.66 1.65
C PHE A 53 -15.80 -7.44 1.89
N HIS A 54 -16.91 -7.63 2.60
CA HIS A 54 -17.87 -6.57 2.88
C HIS A 54 -17.35 -5.57 3.93
N THR A 55 -16.45 -6.01 4.81
CA THR A 55 -15.89 -5.15 5.86
C THR A 55 -15.09 -4.00 5.27
N ASP A 56 -14.15 -4.25 4.35
CA ASP A 56 -13.34 -3.17 3.75
C ASP A 56 -14.20 -2.17 2.96
N GLU A 57 -15.16 -2.66 2.17
CA GLU A 57 -16.11 -1.82 1.44
C GLU A 57 -16.94 -0.94 2.39
N SER A 58 -17.44 -1.51 3.49
CA SER A 58 -18.21 -0.76 4.49
C SER A 58 -17.40 0.33 5.21
N LEU A 59 -16.08 0.15 5.30
CA LEU A 59 -15.16 1.15 5.87
C LEU A 59 -14.72 2.20 4.82
N GLY A 60 -15.15 2.06 3.56
CA GLY A 60 -14.88 3.00 2.48
C GLY A 60 -13.56 2.77 1.75
N PHE A 61 -12.96 1.58 1.88
CA PHE A 61 -11.78 1.19 1.11
C PHE A 61 -12.17 0.70 -0.28
N LEU A 62 -11.50 1.23 -1.30
CA LEU A 62 -11.40 0.54 -2.57
C LEU A 62 -10.47 -0.66 -2.41
N ARG A 63 -10.95 -1.84 -2.78
CA ARG A 63 -10.13 -3.04 -2.89
C ARG A 63 -9.61 -3.23 -4.33
N ILE A 64 -8.33 -3.53 -4.44
CA ILE A 64 -7.68 -4.01 -5.66
C ILE A 64 -7.04 -5.35 -5.34
N SER A 65 -7.50 -6.38 -6.03
CA SER A 65 -7.02 -7.77 -5.88
C SER A 65 -5.68 -7.97 -6.57
N VAL A 66 -5.00 -9.09 -6.29
CA VAL A 66 -3.78 -9.41 -7.04
C VAL A 66 -4.08 -9.75 -8.49
N GLU A 67 -5.22 -10.39 -8.74
CA GLU A 67 -5.70 -10.78 -10.07
C GLU A 67 -5.99 -9.56 -10.97
N ASP A 68 -6.40 -8.43 -10.38
CA ASP A 68 -6.58 -7.18 -11.12
C ASP A 68 -5.28 -6.74 -11.83
N MET A 69 -4.10 -7.06 -11.28
CA MET A 69 -2.82 -6.76 -11.90
C MET A 69 -2.60 -7.59 -13.16
N ASP A 70 -2.93 -8.88 -13.12
CA ASP A 70 -2.77 -9.80 -14.25
C ASP A 70 -3.78 -9.48 -15.37
N ASP A 71 -5.02 -9.14 -14.99
CA ASP A 71 -6.10 -8.87 -15.94
C ASP A 71 -6.00 -7.50 -16.61
N LYS A 72 -5.58 -6.46 -15.87
CA LYS A 72 -5.68 -5.05 -16.30
C LYS A 72 -4.32 -4.37 -16.48
N GLY A 73 -3.27 -4.92 -15.88
CA GLY A 73 -1.93 -4.35 -15.89
C GLY A 73 -1.75 -3.17 -14.94
N HIS A 74 -0.48 -2.87 -14.64
CA HIS A 74 -0.08 -1.90 -13.63
C HIS A 74 -0.57 -0.46 -13.91
N GLU A 75 -0.60 -0.02 -15.16
CA GLU A 75 -1.06 1.33 -15.52
C GLU A 75 -2.52 1.56 -15.09
N ALA A 76 -3.40 0.59 -15.39
CA ALA A 76 -4.80 0.66 -15.00
C ALA A 76 -4.99 0.66 -13.47
N ILE A 77 -4.13 -0.06 -12.74
CA ILE A 77 -4.13 -0.08 -11.28
C ILE A 77 -3.72 1.28 -10.72
N ILE A 78 -2.63 1.86 -11.26
CA ILE A 78 -2.15 3.19 -10.87
C ILE A 78 -3.24 4.24 -11.11
N ASP A 79 -3.86 4.24 -12.28
CA ASP A 79 -4.93 5.19 -12.62
C ASP A 79 -6.14 5.04 -11.70
N LYS A 80 -6.50 3.80 -11.34
CA LYS A 80 -7.60 3.53 -10.41
C LYS A 80 -7.29 4.05 -9.00
N ILE A 81 -6.06 3.88 -8.52
CA ILE A 81 -5.60 4.42 -7.23
C ILE A 81 -5.65 5.95 -7.26
N TYR A 82 -5.07 6.59 -8.29
CA TYR A 82 -5.07 8.05 -8.43
C TYR A 82 -6.46 8.64 -8.52
N THR A 83 -7.36 8.01 -9.28
CA THR A 83 -8.75 8.47 -9.44
C THR A 83 -9.52 8.38 -8.13
N THR A 84 -9.26 7.35 -7.33
CA THR A 84 -9.93 7.14 -6.04
C THR A 84 -9.44 8.14 -4.99
N ILE A 85 -8.12 8.32 -4.89
CA ILE A 85 -7.53 9.21 -3.88
C ILE A 85 -7.71 10.68 -4.26
N GLY A 86 -7.60 11.03 -5.54
CA GLY A 86 -7.64 12.41 -6.01
C GLY A 86 -6.31 13.17 -5.81
N PRO A 87 -6.07 14.25 -6.57
CA PRO A 87 -4.77 14.90 -6.65
C PRO A 87 -4.40 15.77 -5.44
N ASP A 88 -5.40 16.23 -4.68
CA ASP A 88 -5.22 17.24 -3.62
C ASP A 88 -5.32 16.66 -2.19
N VAL A 89 -5.37 15.34 -2.07
CA VAL A 89 -5.47 14.65 -0.78
C VAL A 89 -4.07 14.28 -0.28
N PRO A 90 -3.68 14.66 0.95
CA PRO A 90 -2.45 14.16 1.55
C PRO A 90 -2.52 12.63 1.72
N VAL A 91 -1.54 11.92 1.16
CA VAL A 91 -1.53 10.46 1.14
C VAL A 91 -0.53 9.91 2.16
N TYR A 92 -0.99 8.96 2.96
CA TYR A 92 -0.13 8.06 3.73
C TYR A 92 -0.04 6.71 3.00
N VAL A 93 1.18 6.23 2.76
CA VAL A 93 1.42 4.94 2.12
C VAL A 93 1.99 3.97 3.15
N SER A 94 1.25 2.90 3.41
CA SER A 94 1.71 1.75 4.19
C SER A 94 2.00 0.60 3.24
N ILE A 95 3.11 -0.11 3.46
CA ILE A 95 3.47 -1.27 2.65
C ILE A 95 3.69 -2.45 3.60
N ASP A 96 2.82 -3.46 3.47
CA ASP A 96 3.06 -4.77 4.04
C ASP A 96 3.86 -5.60 3.04
N ILE A 97 4.94 -6.23 3.48
CA ILE A 97 5.87 -6.94 2.58
C ILE A 97 5.28 -8.28 2.09
N ASP A 98 4.27 -8.79 2.79
CA ASP A 98 3.56 -10.02 2.42
C ASP A 98 2.62 -9.87 1.21
N VAL A 99 2.44 -8.65 0.70
CA VAL A 99 1.79 -8.41 -0.61
C VAL A 99 2.58 -9.03 -1.78
N LEU A 100 3.88 -9.28 -1.58
CA LEU A 100 4.75 -9.92 -2.55
C LEU A 100 4.64 -11.44 -2.43
N ASP A 101 4.74 -12.12 -3.58
CA ASP A 101 4.81 -13.57 -3.56
C ASP A 101 5.98 -14.06 -2.67
N PRO A 102 5.82 -15.16 -1.90
CA PRO A 102 6.87 -15.72 -1.06
C PRO A 102 8.16 -16.07 -1.81
N ALA A 103 8.12 -16.23 -3.14
CA ALA A 103 9.31 -16.32 -3.97
C ALA A 103 10.22 -15.08 -3.87
N PHE A 104 9.67 -13.91 -3.54
CA PHE A 104 10.38 -12.64 -3.39
C PHE A 104 10.44 -12.15 -1.93
N ALA A 105 9.44 -12.49 -1.11
CA ALA A 105 9.37 -12.11 0.30
C ALA A 105 9.15 -13.31 1.25
N PRO A 106 10.07 -14.29 1.28
CA PRO A 106 9.88 -15.49 2.11
C PRO A 106 9.90 -15.22 3.62
N GLY A 107 10.51 -14.11 4.06
CA GLY A 107 10.73 -13.75 5.46
C GLY A 107 9.59 -12.95 6.11
N THR A 108 8.33 -13.28 5.81
CA THR A 108 7.15 -12.65 6.42
C THR A 108 6.38 -13.59 7.37
N GLY A 109 5.61 -13.03 8.31
CA GLY A 109 4.82 -13.78 9.28
C GLY A 109 3.54 -14.40 8.72
N ALA A 110 3.05 -13.92 7.58
CA ALA A 110 1.82 -14.40 6.92
C ALA A 110 2.03 -14.59 5.41
N PRO A 111 2.90 -15.52 4.97
CA PRO A 111 3.15 -15.73 3.55
C PRO A 111 1.92 -16.34 2.86
N GLU A 112 1.47 -15.69 1.79
CA GLU A 112 0.38 -16.18 0.93
C GLU A 112 0.89 -16.29 -0.51
N THR A 113 0.64 -17.40 -1.20
CA THR A 113 1.13 -17.61 -2.59
C THR A 113 0.31 -16.81 -3.60
N GLY A 114 0.89 -16.50 -4.77
CA GLY A 114 0.24 -15.75 -5.84
C GLY A 114 0.20 -14.24 -5.59
N GLY A 115 1.13 -13.74 -4.77
CA GLY A 115 1.28 -12.31 -4.52
C GLY A 115 1.85 -11.56 -5.73
N TRP A 116 1.94 -10.24 -5.61
CA TRP A 116 2.57 -9.45 -6.66
C TRP A 116 4.06 -9.78 -6.82
N THR A 117 4.56 -9.60 -8.03
CA THR A 117 5.99 -9.79 -8.29
C THR A 117 6.78 -8.54 -7.93
N SER A 118 8.06 -8.72 -7.61
CA SER A 118 8.99 -7.62 -7.39
C SER A 118 9.28 -6.80 -8.64
N HIS A 119 8.77 -7.13 -9.84
CA HIS A 119 8.97 -6.35 -11.07
C HIS A 119 8.49 -4.88 -10.98
N ILE A 120 7.76 -4.51 -9.92
CA ILE A 120 7.44 -3.12 -9.58
C ILE A 120 8.69 -2.36 -9.02
N VAL A 121 9.77 -3.05 -8.68
CA VAL A 121 11.12 -2.53 -8.36
C VAL A 121 12.22 -3.50 -8.85
N GLU A 122 12.96 -3.10 -9.89
CA GLU A 122 14.05 -3.84 -10.58
C GLU A 122 14.74 -4.98 -9.77
N VAL A 123 14.59 -6.22 -10.25
CA VAL A 123 15.34 -7.39 -9.73
C VAL A 123 16.27 -7.98 -10.80
N SER A 124 17.51 -8.29 -10.36
CA SER A 124 18.52 -9.04 -11.10
C SER A 124 18.64 -10.48 -10.53
N PRO A 125 18.14 -11.51 -11.23
CA PRO A 125 18.07 -12.90 -10.72
C PRO A 125 19.42 -13.58 -10.42
N ALA A 126 20.56 -12.98 -10.81
CA ALA A 126 21.89 -13.58 -10.66
C ALA A 126 22.47 -13.48 -9.23
N TYR A 127 21.80 -12.78 -8.31
CA TYR A 127 22.31 -12.46 -6.97
C TYR A 127 21.45 -13.02 -5.83
N ASP A 128 20.58 -14.00 -6.11
CA ASP A 128 19.59 -14.42 -5.13
C ASP A 128 20.05 -15.57 -4.20
N SER A 129 19.63 -15.48 -2.94
CA SER A 129 19.86 -16.30 -1.73
C SER A 129 21.11 -16.08 -0.85
N ALA A 130 20.83 -15.73 0.42
CA ALA A 130 21.43 -16.25 1.67
C ALA A 130 20.59 -15.88 2.93
N GLY A 131 19.27 -15.68 2.78
CA GLY A 131 18.34 -15.34 3.87
C GLY A 131 18.12 -13.83 4.09
N GLY A 132 18.54 -12.98 3.15
CA GLY A 132 18.39 -11.52 3.19
C GLY A 132 17.37 -10.96 2.19
N ASP A 133 16.68 -11.81 1.45
CA ASP A 133 15.98 -11.42 0.21
C ASP A 133 14.81 -10.48 0.50
N THR A 134 14.03 -10.76 1.55
CA THR A 134 12.96 -9.87 2.04
C THR A 134 13.52 -8.55 2.57
N ALA A 135 14.65 -8.57 3.28
CA ALA A 135 15.27 -7.36 3.80
C ALA A 135 15.82 -6.48 2.67
N PHE A 136 16.38 -7.11 1.62
CA PHE A 136 16.83 -6.42 0.41
C PHE A 136 15.66 -5.85 -0.38
N ALA A 137 14.55 -6.58 -0.54
CA ALA A 137 13.32 -6.08 -1.16
C ALA A 137 12.78 -4.86 -0.42
N ALA A 138 12.67 -4.94 0.92
CA ALA A 138 12.23 -3.82 1.75
C ALA A 138 13.18 -2.61 1.65
N ALA A 139 14.50 -2.84 1.60
CA ALA A 139 15.49 -1.77 1.47
C ALA A 139 15.37 -1.03 0.13
N ASN A 140 15.19 -1.75 -0.98
CA ASN A 140 14.99 -1.14 -2.29
C ASN A 140 13.67 -0.36 -2.35
N LEU A 141 12.60 -0.92 -1.79
CA LEU A 141 11.31 -0.24 -1.73
C LEU A 141 11.39 1.08 -0.94
N ALA A 142 12.09 1.07 0.20
CA ALA A 142 12.34 2.26 0.98
C ALA A 142 13.20 3.29 0.22
N TYR A 143 14.25 2.83 -0.47
CA TYR A 143 15.10 3.68 -1.29
C TYR A 143 14.31 4.39 -2.40
N GLU A 144 13.46 3.65 -3.12
CA GLU A 144 12.61 4.19 -4.19
C GLU A 144 11.59 5.18 -3.63
N ALA A 145 10.91 4.85 -2.53
CA ALA A 145 9.96 5.75 -1.89
C ALA A 145 10.62 7.08 -1.48
N ILE A 146 11.77 7.03 -0.82
CA ILE A 146 12.52 8.23 -0.40
C ILE A 146 12.99 9.03 -1.63
N SER A 147 13.53 8.35 -2.64
CA SER A 147 14.00 8.99 -3.87
C SER A 147 12.87 9.72 -4.58
N ARG A 148 11.68 9.12 -4.68
CA ARG A 148 10.48 9.74 -5.25
C ARG A 148 10.03 10.95 -4.43
N MET A 149 10.04 10.88 -3.11
CA MET A 149 9.74 12.04 -2.25
C MET A 149 10.70 13.21 -2.49
N VAL A 150 12.01 12.93 -2.61
CA VAL A 150 13.04 13.95 -2.88
C VAL A 150 12.86 14.58 -4.26
N LEU A 151 12.63 13.76 -5.30
CA LEU A 151 12.39 14.24 -6.67
C LEU A 151 11.15 15.11 -6.73
N TYR A 152 10.03 14.65 -6.15
CA TYR A 152 8.80 15.41 -6.06
C TYR A 152 9.01 16.77 -5.37
N GLY A 153 9.76 16.79 -4.27
CA GLY A 153 10.13 18.02 -3.57
C GLY A 153 10.96 18.99 -4.43
N LYS A 154 11.91 18.48 -5.23
CA LYS A 154 12.70 19.29 -6.18
C LYS A 154 11.82 19.86 -7.29
N ASP A 155 10.92 19.08 -7.86
CA ASP A 155 10.06 19.52 -8.95
C ASP A 155 9.05 20.58 -8.48
N LYS A 156 8.48 20.43 -7.28
CA LYS A 156 7.66 21.48 -6.66
C LYS A 156 8.42 22.80 -6.46
N LYS A 157 9.69 22.74 -6.03
CA LYS A 157 10.52 23.94 -5.88
C LYS A 157 10.78 24.62 -7.23
N LYS A 158 11.17 23.85 -8.25
CA LYS A 158 11.35 24.38 -9.61
C LYS A 158 10.07 25.01 -10.16
N GLY A 159 8.92 24.37 -9.98
CA GLY A 159 7.62 24.91 -10.38
C GLY A 159 7.31 26.25 -9.72
N LYS A 160 7.55 26.38 -8.41
CA LYS A 160 7.37 27.64 -7.67
C LYS A 160 8.32 28.75 -8.13
N GLU A 161 9.60 28.43 -8.37
CA GLU A 161 10.59 29.38 -8.88
C GLU A 161 10.27 29.85 -10.31
N ALA A 162 9.79 28.94 -11.17
CA ALA A 162 9.35 29.27 -12.53
C ALA A 162 8.12 30.20 -12.50
N GLN A 163 7.13 29.90 -11.66
CA GLN A 163 5.95 30.75 -11.47
C GLN A 163 6.33 32.16 -10.98
N SER A 164 7.15 32.25 -9.94
CA SER A 164 7.62 33.54 -9.39
C SER A 164 8.37 34.40 -10.44
N ARG A 165 9.20 33.77 -11.29
CA ARG A 165 9.88 34.48 -12.39
C ARG A 165 8.93 34.94 -13.49
N GLN A 166 7.84 34.20 -13.69
CA GLN A 166 6.82 34.56 -14.68
C GLN A 166 5.96 35.71 -14.17
N ASP A 167 5.52 35.67 -12.91
CA ASP A 167 4.76 36.75 -12.27
C ASP A 167 5.56 38.07 -12.24
N ALA A 168 6.85 38.00 -11.90
CA ALA A 168 7.75 39.17 -11.91
C ALA A 168 8.00 39.77 -13.32
N LYS A 169 7.72 39.03 -14.40
CA LYS A 169 7.80 39.54 -15.78
C LYS A 169 6.50 40.18 -16.26
N VAL A 170 5.36 39.90 -15.62
CA VAL A 170 4.06 40.47 -15.98
C VAL A 170 3.85 41.84 -15.31
N GLU A 171 4.59 42.14 -14.23
CA GLU A 171 4.54 43.43 -13.52
C GLU A 171 5.45 44.53 -14.11
N LEU A 172 6.17 44.27 -15.21
CA LEU A 172 7.02 45.22 -15.94
C LEU A 172 6.43 45.57 -17.31
#